data_AF-A0A7Y7M418-F1
#
_entry.id   AF-A0A7Y7M418-F1
#
_cell.length_a   1.000
_cell.length_b   1.000
_cell.length_c   1.000
_cell.angle_alpha   90.00
_cell.angle_beta   90.00
_cell.angle_gamma   90.00
#
_symmetry.space_group_name_H-M   'P 1'
#
loop_
_entity.id
_entity.type
_entity.pdbx_description
1 polymer ?
#
loop_
_entity_poly.entity_id
_entity_poly.type
_entity_poly.pdbx_seq_one_letter_code
_entity_poly.pdbx_strand_id
1 'polypeptide(L)'
;MARTVEVFRLTAIDNARLEAETAAGRKAEIERLERHTKDNARARVRTVTSGLADALSRVTQGDLSVRLDTAFFEESEGLRHDFNRAVDQLAQTFSAVSTAVGTMNNGTWELASGADNLASRTEHQAASLEQTAAYLPVDWDQRVHASNGRTPCPHGSSFGRPA
;
A
#
# COMPACT_ATOMS: atom_id res chain seq x y z
N MET A 1 -59.90 36.20 -69.52
CA MET A 1 -59.93 35.74 -68.10
C MET A 1 -59.33 34.36 -67.91
N ALA A 2 -59.58 33.36 -68.77
CA ALA A 2 -58.99 32.02 -68.66
C ALA A 2 -57.44 31.98 -68.62
N ARG A 3 -56.76 32.76 -69.48
CA ARG A 3 -55.28 32.80 -69.54
C ARG A 3 -54.62 33.32 -68.26
N THR A 4 -55.28 34.21 -67.53
CA THR A 4 -54.78 34.76 -66.26
C THR A 4 -54.83 33.69 -65.15
N VAL A 5 -55.90 32.89 -65.11
CA VAL A 5 -56.04 31.79 -64.15
C VAL A 5 -55.01 30.68 -64.41
N GLU A 6 -54.69 30.40 -65.67
CA GLU A 6 -53.63 29.45 -66.05
C GLU A 6 -52.26 29.87 -65.51
N VAL A 7 -51.91 31.16 -65.65
CA VAL A 7 -50.65 31.71 -65.14
C VAL A 7 -50.58 31.58 -63.62
N PHE A 8 -51.64 31.94 -62.89
CA PHE A 8 -51.68 31.79 -61.43
C PHE A 8 -51.50 30.32 -60.99
N ARG A 9 -52.15 29.37 -61.69
CA ARG A 9 -52.00 27.94 -61.41
C ARG A 9 -50.56 27.47 -61.61
N LEU A 10 -49.93 27.85 -62.72
CA LEU A 10 -48.54 27.51 -63.00
C LEU A 10 -47.59 28.10 -61.95
N THR A 11 -47.78 29.37 -61.57
CA THR A 11 -46.97 30.00 -60.52
C THR A 11 -47.15 29.36 -59.15
N ALA A 12 -48.36 28.89 -58.82
CA ALA A 12 -48.61 28.20 -57.55
C ALA A 12 -47.91 26.83 -57.49
N ILE A 13 -47.87 26.11 -58.62
CA ILE A 13 -47.14 24.83 -58.72
C ILE A 13 -45.64 25.06 -58.58
N ASP A 14 -45.09 26.05 -59.28
CA ASP A 14 -43.65 26.37 -59.19
C ASP A 14 -43.28 26.86 -57.80
N ASN A 15 -44.10 27.71 -57.17
CA ASN A 15 -43.84 28.15 -55.80
C ASN A 15 -43.89 26.97 -54.81
N ALA A 16 -44.88 26.08 -54.92
CA ALA A 16 -44.97 24.88 -54.09
C ALA A 16 -43.75 23.94 -54.29
N ARG A 17 -43.25 23.83 -55.53
CA ARG A 17 -42.05 23.08 -55.83
C ARG A 17 -40.80 23.73 -55.21
N LEU A 18 -40.65 25.04 -55.34
CA LEU A 18 -39.53 25.79 -54.77
C LEU A 18 -39.54 25.69 -53.23
N GLU A 19 -40.72 25.79 -52.61
CA GLU A 19 -40.91 25.60 -51.18
C GLU A 19 -40.54 24.18 -50.73
N ALA A 20 -40.90 23.15 -51.50
CA ALA A 20 -40.51 21.77 -51.22
C ALA A 20 -39.00 21.54 -51.34
N GLU A 21 -38.35 22.08 -52.37
CA GLU A 21 -36.90 22.00 -52.57
C GLU A 21 -36.14 22.72 -51.43
N THR A 22 -36.59 23.91 -51.02
CA THR A 22 -36.00 24.65 -49.90
C THR A 22 -36.24 23.96 -48.55
N ALA A 23 -37.42 23.37 -48.32
CA ALA A 23 -37.71 22.57 -47.13
C ALA A 23 -36.83 21.31 -47.05
N ALA A 24 -36.65 20.62 -48.18
CA ALA A 24 -35.76 19.46 -48.26
C ALA A 24 -34.30 19.83 -47.98
N GLY A 25 -33.82 20.94 -48.55
CA GLY A 25 -32.47 21.46 -48.28
C GLY A 25 -32.24 21.80 -46.80
N ARG A 26 -33.19 22.49 -46.16
CA ARG A 26 -33.12 22.80 -44.72
C ARG A 26 -33.10 21.53 -43.86
N LYS A 27 -33.93 20.54 -44.19
CA LYS A 27 -33.97 19.27 -43.47
C LYS A 27 -32.64 18.52 -43.56
N ALA A 28 -32.07 18.44 -44.77
CA ALA A 28 -30.78 17.77 -44.99
C ALA A 28 -29.64 18.45 -44.22
N GLU A 29 -29.65 19.78 -44.13
CA GLU A 29 -28.65 20.53 -43.37
C GLU A 29 -28.78 20.30 -41.86
N ILE A 30 -30.00 20.32 -41.32
CA ILE A 30 -30.25 19.99 -39.90
C ILE A 30 -29.75 18.57 -39.58
N GLU A 31 -30.08 17.58 -40.41
CA GLU A 31 -29.62 16.19 -40.23
C GLU A 31 -28.09 16.06 -40.34
N ARG A 32 -27.44 16.89 -41.15
CA ARG A 32 -25.98 16.92 -41.25
C ARG A 32 -25.35 17.49 -39.98
N LEU A 33 -25.89 18.61 -39.48
CA LEU A 33 -25.42 19.24 -38.24
C LEU A 33 -25.61 18.30 -37.05
N GLU A 34 -26.77 17.65 -36.94
CA GLU A 34 -27.04 16.68 -35.87
C GLU A 34 -26.11 15.46 -35.92
N ARG A 35 -25.80 14.95 -37.12
CA ARG A 35 -24.82 13.87 -37.25
C ARG A 35 -23.44 14.32 -36.80
N HIS A 36 -23.01 15.50 -37.25
CA HIS A 36 -21.71 16.05 -36.87
C HIS A 36 -21.58 16.29 -35.36
N THR A 37 -22.63 16.79 -34.70
CA THR A 37 -22.60 16.97 -33.23
C THR A 37 -22.56 15.63 -32.50
N LYS A 38 -23.34 14.63 -32.93
CA LYS A 38 -23.33 13.28 -32.35
C LYS A 38 -21.98 12.59 -32.52
N ASP A 39 -21.38 12.70 -33.70
CA ASP A 39 -20.07 12.09 -33.98
C ASP A 39 -18.97 12.74 -33.14
N ASN A 40 -18.99 14.07 -33.00
CA ASN A 40 -18.08 14.77 -32.10
C ASN A 40 -18.26 14.34 -30.65
N ALA A 41 -19.50 14.25 -30.15
CA ALA A 41 -19.77 13.79 -28.79
C ALA A 41 -19.25 12.36 -28.55
N ARG A 42 -19.46 11.46 -29.52
CA ARG A 42 -18.93 10.08 -29.46
C ARG A 42 -17.40 10.04 -29.44
N ALA A 43 -16.76 10.87 -30.26
CA ALA A 43 -15.30 10.97 -30.30
C ALA A 43 -14.74 11.44 -28.95
N ARG A 44 -15.38 12.42 -28.30
CA ARG A 44 -14.98 12.91 -26.97
C ARG A 44 -15.00 11.80 -25.92
N VAL A 45 -16.12 11.08 -25.84
CA VAL A 45 -16.28 9.95 -24.90
C VAL A 45 -15.23 8.87 -25.18
N ARG A 46 -14.97 8.55 -26.45
CA ARG A 46 -13.96 7.55 -26.84
C ARG A 46 -12.55 7.94 -26.38
N THR A 47 -12.17 9.21 -26.54
CA THR A 47 -10.86 9.71 -26.09
C THR A 47 -10.69 9.57 -24.58
N VAL A 48 -11.70 10.01 -23.81
CA VAL A 48 -11.67 9.93 -22.34
C VAL A 48 -11.61 8.47 -21.87
N THR A 49 -12.48 7.61 -22.43
CA THR A 49 -12.57 6.20 -22.01
C THR A 49 -11.34 5.38 -22.40
N SER A 50 -10.74 5.61 -23.58
CA SER A 50 -9.50 4.93 -23.98
C SER A 50 -8.32 5.33 -23.10
N GLY A 51 -8.12 6.63 -22.85
CA GLY A 51 -7.06 7.08 -21.95
C GLY A 51 -7.21 6.53 -20.54
N LEU A 52 -8.44 6.44 -20.01
CA LEU A 52 -8.70 5.83 -18.71
C LEU A 52 -8.44 4.32 -18.72
N ALA A 53 -8.84 3.60 -19.77
CA ALA A 53 -8.62 2.16 -19.89
C ALA A 53 -7.12 1.81 -19.90
N ASP A 54 -6.32 2.58 -20.66
CA ASP A 54 -4.87 2.40 -20.71
C ASP A 54 -4.22 2.68 -19.35
N ALA A 55 -4.65 3.76 -18.67
CA ALA A 55 -4.14 4.10 -17.35
C ALA A 55 -4.50 3.04 -16.30
N LEU A 56 -5.75 2.54 -16.31
CA LEU A 56 -6.18 1.44 -15.43
C LEU A 56 -5.41 0.15 -15.69
N SER A 57 -5.11 -0.17 -16.95
CA SER A 57 -4.29 -1.33 -17.30
C SER A 57 -2.90 -1.27 -16.68
N ARG A 58 -2.30 -0.07 -16.59
CA ARG A 58 -1.02 0.13 -15.92
C ARG A 58 -1.12 -0.03 -14.40
N VAL A 59 -2.18 0.51 -13.79
CA VAL A 59 -2.43 0.34 -12.35
C VAL A 59 -2.59 -1.13 -11.98
N THR A 60 -3.32 -1.92 -12.79
CA THR A 60 -3.50 -3.36 -12.51
C THR A 60 -2.22 -4.17 -12.70
N GLN A 61 -1.25 -3.65 -13.46
CA GLN A 61 0.10 -4.21 -13.57
C GLN A 61 1.02 -3.78 -12.40
N GLY A 62 0.52 -2.97 -11.47
CA GLY A 62 1.27 -2.48 -10.31
C GLY A 62 2.01 -1.16 -10.53
N ASP A 63 1.83 -0.52 -11.69
CA ASP A 63 2.42 0.79 -11.95
C ASP A 63 1.53 1.90 -11.35
N LEU A 64 1.86 2.31 -10.13
CA LEU A 64 1.22 3.41 -9.41
C LEU A 64 1.84 4.79 -9.71
N SER A 65 2.76 4.86 -10.68
CA SER A 65 3.32 6.13 -11.16
C SER A 65 2.50 6.75 -12.29
N VAL A 66 1.56 5.97 -12.87
CA VAL A 66 0.72 6.42 -13.99
C VAL A 66 -0.12 7.64 -13.62
N ARG A 67 -0.16 8.61 -14.52
CA ARG A 67 -0.97 9.82 -14.43
C ARG A 67 -1.70 10.08 -15.73
N LEU A 68 -2.89 10.65 -15.59
CA LEU A 68 -3.59 11.28 -16.70
C LEU A 68 -3.19 12.77 -16.74
N ASP A 69 -2.18 13.08 -17.54
CA ASP A 69 -1.64 14.44 -17.71
C ASP A 69 -2.32 15.21 -18.85
N THR A 70 -2.90 14.49 -19.80
CA THR A 70 -3.65 15.12 -20.90
C THR A 70 -4.98 15.63 -20.38
N ALA A 71 -5.22 16.92 -20.56
CA ALA A 71 -6.51 17.52 -20.22
C ALA A 71 -7.64 16.87 -21.04
N PHE A 72 -8.70 16.50 -20.34
CA PHE A 72 -9.97 16.09 -20.89
C PHE A 72 -10.85 17.30 -21.17
N PHE A 73 -12.01 17.04 -21.77
CA PHE A 73 -13.05 18.05 -21.91
C PHE A 73 -13.53 18.49 -20.53
N GLU A 74 -13.98 19.74 -20.40
CA GLU A 74 -14.40 20.35 -19.14
C GLU A 74 -15.35 19.45 -18.31
N GLU A 75 -16.31 18.82 -18.99
CA GLU A 75 -17.28 17.88 -18.39
C GLU A 75 -16.66 16.60 -17.81
N SER A 76 -15.43 16.26 -18.19
CA SER A 76 -14.70 15.04 -17.81
C SER A 76 -13.42 15.30 -17.01
N GLU A 77 -13.04 16.55 -16.75
CA GLU A 77 -11.84 16.87 -15.95
C GLU A 77 -11.91 16.30 -14.53
N GLY A 78 -13.10 16.27 -13.93
CA GLY A 78 -13.31 15.64 -12.62
C GLY A 78 -12.84 14.18 -12.59
N LEU A 79 -13.11 13.41 -13.65
CA LEU A 79 -12.69 12.02 -13.76
C LEU A 79 -11.16 11.88 -13.78
N ARG A 80 -10.47 12.80 -14.47
CA ARG A 80 -9.00 12.84 -14.51
C ARG A 80 -8.41 13.09 -13.13
N HIS A 81 -8.97 14.08 -12.42
CA HIS A 81 -8.54 14.43 -11.07
C HIS A 81 -8.80 13.30 -10.07
N ASP A 82 -9.98 12.69 -10.10
CA ASP A 82 -10.35 11.60 -9.20
C ASP A 82 -9.51 10.35 -9.44
N PHE A 83 -9.25 10.01 -10.70
CA PHE A 83 -8.32 8.93 -11.04
C PHE A 83 -6.92 9.19 -10.46
N ASN A 84 -6.33 10.35 -10.73
CA ASN A 84 -4.99 10.69 -10.25
C ASN A 84 -4.91 10.66 -8.72
N ARG A 85 -5.96 11.15 -8.03
CA ARG A 85 -6.05 11.13 -6.57
C ARG A 85 -6.14 9.71 -6.02
N ALA A 86 -6.91 8.84 -6.67
CA ALA A 86 -7.04 7.44 -6.27
C ALA A 86 -5.69 6.71 -6.39
N VAL A 87 -4.96 6.93 -7.50
CA VAL A 87 -3.62 6.35 -7.71
C VAL A 87 -2.63 6.89 -6.67
N ASP A 88 -2.65 8.19 -6.37
CA ASP A 88 -1.87 8.79 -5.28
C ASP A 88 -2.10 8.10 -3.94
N GLN A 89 -3.37 7.96 -3.56
CA GLN A 89 -3.73 7.38 -2.27
C GLN A 89 -3.28 5.92 -2.17
N LEU A 90 -3.40 5.17 -3.27
CA LEU A 90 -2.94 3.80 -3.35
C LEU A 90 -1.40 3.72 -3.21
N ALA A 91 -0.67 4.58 -3.93
CA ALA A 91 0.79 4.66 -3.84
C ALA A 91 1.27 4.98 -2.42
N GLN A 92 0.63 5.95 -1.75
CA GLN A 92 0.92 6.31 -0.37
C GLN A 92 0.68 5.14 0.59
N THR A 93 -0.42 4.41 0.39
CA THR A 93 -0.76 3.24 1.22
C THR A 93 0.30 2.15 1.08
N PHE A 94 0.71 1.82 -0.15
CA PHE A 94 1.78 0.85 -0.38
C PHE A 94 3.14 1.31 0.17
N SER A 95 3.46 2.60 0.07
CA SER A 95 4.67 3.17 0.67
C SER A 95 4.67 3.01 2.19
N ALA A 96 3.53 3.24 2.84
CA ALA A 96 3.38 3.06 4.28
C ALA A 96 3.56 1.59 4.69
N VAL A 97 2.95 0.66 3.95
CA VAL A 97 3.12 -0.79 4.17
C VAL A 97 4.58 -1.20 3.99
N SER A 98 5.23 -0.77 2.91
CA SER A 98 6.65 -1.07 2.67
C SER A 98 7.55 -0.56 3.79
N THR A 99 7.25 0.64 4.30
CA THR A 99 7.98 1.21 5.44
C THR A 99 7.78 0.38 6.70
N ALA A 100 6.54 0.00 7.01
CA ALA A 100 6.22 -0.82 8.17
C ALA A 100 6.92 -2.19 8.12
N VAL A 101 6.94 -2.84 6.95
CA VAL A 101 7.66 -4.11 6.73
C VAL A 101 9.17 -3.94 6.92
N GLY A 102 9.75 -2.85 6.41
CA GLY A 102 11.16 -2.53 6.64
C GLY A 102 11.50 -2.39 8.12
N THR A 103 10.67 -1.67 8.88
CA THR A 103 10.82 -1.52 10.33
C THR A 103 10.68 -2.86 11.06
N MET A 104 9.72 -3.70 10.69
CA MET A 104 9.55 -5.04 11.28
C MET A 104 10.77 -5.95 11.00
N ASN A 105 11.32 -5.92 9.79
CA ASN A 105 12.53 -6.69 9.47
C ASN A 105 13.71 -6.24 10.34
N ASN A 106 13.92 -4.93 10.48
CA ASN A 106 14.98 -4.40 11.34
C ASN A 106 14.80 -4.83 12.80
N GLY A 107 13.57 -4.71 13.34
CA GLY A 107 13.27 -5.16 14.70
C GLY A 107 13.48 -6.67 14.88
N THR A 108 13.18 -7.47 13.86
CA THR A 108 13.42 -8.93 13.90
C THR A 108 14.92 -9.25 13.96
N TRP A 109 15.76 -8.50 13.24
CA TRP A 109 17.22 -8.63 13.32
C TRP A 109 17.76 -8.26 14.70
N GLU A 110 17.26 -7.16 15.29
CA GLU A 110 17.65 -6.75 16.64
C GLU A 110 17.25 -7.80 17.70
N LEU A 111 16.03 -8.35 17.59
CA LEU A 111 15.56 -9.42 18.47
C LEU A 111 16.42 -10.68 18.34
N ALA A 112 16.76 -11.10 17.11
CA ALA A 112 17.62 -12.25 16.88
C ALA A 112 19.01 -12.04 17.50
N SER A 113 19.60 -10.86 17.33
CA SER A 113 20.89 -10.52 17.93
C SER A 113 20.83 -10.49 19.47
N GLY A 114 19.75 -9.94 20.04
CA GLY A 114 19.55 -9.92 21.49
C GLY A 114 19.36 -11.32 22.08
N ALA A 115 18.64 -12.19 21.38
CA ALA A 115 18.45 -13.59 21.76
C ALA A 115 19.78 -14.37 21.75
N ASP A 116 20.62 -14.17 20.73
CA ASP A 116 21.95 -14.79 20.63
C ASP A 116 22.87 -14.34 21.78
N ASN A 117 22.88 -13.04 22.09
CA ASN A 117 23.63 -12.52 23.23
C ASN A 117 23.16 -13.12 24.57
N LEU A 118 21.84 -13.22 24.76
CA LEU A 118 21.27 -13.80 25.98
C LEU A 118 21.60 -15.29 26.10
N ALA A 119 21.53 -16.04 25.00
CA ALA A 119 21.93 -17.45 24.95
C ALA A 119 23.40 -17.61 25.37
N SER A 120 24.31 -16.84 24.75
CA SER A 120 25.75 -16.86 25.09
C SER A 120 26.01 -16.54 26.58
N ARG A 121 25.31 -15.54 27.13
CA ARG A 121 25.39 -15.21 28.57
C ARG A 121 24.87 -16.32 29.46
N THR A 122 23.79 -16.98 29.05
CA THR A 122 23.19 -18.10 29.79
C THR A 122 24.15 -19.29 29.80
N GLU A 123 24.80 -19.59 28.68
CA GLU A 123 25.85 -20.61 28.58
C GLU A 123 27.04 -20.29 29.50
N HIS A 124 27.54 -19.04 29.49
CA HIS A 124 28.64 -18.63 30.36
C HIS A 124 28.28 -18.74 31.84
N GLN A 125 27.05 -18.38 32.22
CA GLN A 125 26.57 -18.51 33.59
C GLN A 125 26.45 -19.97 34.02
N ALA A 126 25.90 -20.83 33.16
CA ALA A 126 25.84 -22.27 33.40
C ALA A 126 27.24 -22.86 33.61
N ALA A 127 28.20 -22.52 32.74
CA ALA A 127 29.60 -22.95 32.88
C ALA A 127 30.26 -22.45 34.19
N SER A 128 29.97 -21.21 34.60
CA SER A 128 30.47 -20.66 35.87
C SER A 128 29.87 -21.39 37.09
N LEU A 129 28.60 -21.78 37.01
CA LEU A 129 27.94 -22.59 38.03
C LEU A 129 28.53 -24.00 38.09
N GLU A 130 28.81 -24.63 36.96
CA GLU A 130 29.51 -25.93 36.92
C GLU A 130 30.90 -25.84 37.54
N GLN A 131 31.68 -24.80 37.22
CA GLN A 131 32.99 -24.58 37.84
C GLN A 131 32.88 -24.42 39.36
N THR A 132 31.88 -23.67 39.84
CA THR A 132 31.65 -23.50 41.28
C THR A 132 31.23 -24.83 41.93
N ALA A 133 30.33 -25.58 41.30
CA ALA A 133 29.88 -26.89 41.79
C ALA A 133 31.02 -27.91 41.82
N ALA A 134 31.95 -27.86 40.86
CA ALA A 134 33.15 -28.70 40.86
C ALA A 134 34.18 -28.27 41.93
N TYR A 135 34.24 -26.99 42.28
CA TYR A 135 35.18 -26.46 43.26
C TYR A 135 34.75 -26.67 44.72
N LEU A 136 33.44 -26.60 45.01
CA LEU A 136 32.89 -26.76 46.36
C LEU A 136 33.26 -28.08 47.06
N PRO A 137 33.17 -29.28 46.45
CA PRO A 137 33.52 -30.52 47.14
C PRO A 137 35.00 -30.62 47.53
N VAL A 138 35.89 -29.94 46.81
CA VAL A 138 37.34 -30.00 47.06
C VAL A 138 37.72 -29.24 48.34
N ASP A 139 37.04 -28.12 48.67
CA ASP A 139 37.34 -27.33 49.89
C ASP A 139 36.71 -27.94 51.16
N TRP A 140 35.49 -28.51 51.07
CA TRP A 140 34.80 -29.06 52.23
C TRP A 140 35.50 -30.29 52.82
N ASP A 141 36.00 -31.19 51.96
CA ASP A 141 36.70 -32.40 52.40
C ASP A 141 37.97 -32.05 53.20
N GLN A 142 38.74 -31.06 52.73
CA GLN A 142 39.98 -30.63 53.36
C GLN A 142 39.76 -29.99 54.74
N ARG A 143 38.68 -29.21 54.91
CA ARG A 143 38.35 -28.55 56.19
C ARG A 143 37.78 -29.51 57.22
N VAL A 144 36.94 -30.48 56.82
CA VAL A 144 36.38 -31.48 57.74
C VAL A 144 37.48 -32.42 58.23
N HIS A 145 38.40 -32.84 57.35
CA HIS A 145 39.56 -33.63 57.77
C HIS A 145 40.51 -32.87 58.70
N ALA A 146 40.70 -31.56 58.48
CA ALA A 146 41.51 -30.73 59.37
C ALA A 146 40.88 -30.50 60.76
N SER A 147 39.55 -30.48 60.88
CA SER A 147 38.86 -30.30 62.17
C SER A 147 38.78 -31.60 62.99
N ASN A 148 38.61 -32.76 62.35
CA ASN A 148 38.55 -34.06 63.03
C ASN A 148 39.89 -34.52 63.63
N GLY A 149 41.03 -33.93 63.25
CA GLY A 149 42.36 -34.26 63.78
C GLY A 149 42.74 -33.55 65.09
N ARG A 150 41.88 -32.68 65.66
CA ARG A 150 42.16 -31.93 66.90
C ARG A 150 41.14 -32.25 67.99
N THR A 151 41.25 -33.43 68.59
CA THR A 151 40.69 -33.68 69.92
C THR A 151 41.73 -34.35 70.83
N PRO A 152 42.17 -33.65 71.88
CA PRO A 152 42.56 -34.31 73.11
C PRO A 152 41.59 -33.90 74.22
N CYS A 153 40.71 -34.81 74.60
CA CYS A 153 40.29 -34.91 76.00
C CYS A 153 41.29 -35.84 76.70
N PRO A 154 41.63 -35.59 77.97
CA PRO A 154 40.82 -36.28 78.98
C PRO A 154 40.50 -35.46 80.25
N HIS A 155 39.35 -35.85 80.80
CA HIS A 155 38.96 -35.80 82.20
C HIS A 155 40.10 -35.90 83.22
N GLY A 156 39.89 -35.28 84.39
CA GLY A 156 40.24 -35.95 85.65
C GLY A 156 40.90 -35.10 86.73
N SER A 157 40.06 -34.54 87.60
CA SER A 157 40.19 -34.56 89.07
C SER A 157 41.41 -33.96 89.79
N SER A 158 41.04 -33.16 90.81
CA SER A 158 41.53 -33.20 92.20
C SER A 158 42.65 -32.25 92.66
N PHE A 159 42.22 -31.40 93.60
CA PHE A 159 42.89 -31.03 94.87
C PHE A 159 44.07 -30.05 94.89
N GLY A 160 43.89 -28.98 95.69
CA GLY A 160 44.97 -28.38 96.48
C GLY A 160 45.09 -26.84 96.46
N ARG A 161 44.35 -26.14 97.33
CA ARG A 161 44.89 -24.96 98.06
C ARG A 161 45.88 -25.49 99.14
N PRO A 162 46.67 -24.69 99.89
CA PRO A 162 46.83 -23.22 99.94
C PRO A 162 48.30 -22.73 100.01
N ALA A 163 48.50 -21.41 99.92
CA ALA A 163 49.04 -20.56 100.99
C ALA A 163 48.62 -19.11 100.71
#